data_AF-A0A8J6IGN1-F1
#
_entry.id   AF-A0A8J6IGN1-F1
#
_cell.length_a   1.000
_cell.length_b   1.000
_cell.length_c   1.000
_cell.angle_alpha   90.00
_cell.angle_beta   90.00
_cell.angle_gamma   90.00
#
_symmetry.space_group_name_H-M   'P 1'
#
loop_
_entity.id
_entity.type
_entity.pdbx_description
1 polymer ?
#
loop_
_entity_poly.entity_id
_entity_poly.type
_entity_poly.pdbx_seq_one_letter_code
_entity_poly.pdbx_strand_id
1 'polypeptide(L)'
;MKAIRRAIPTFFLAGLVVYFGYHGLSGDQGVLAWAGYKTHISELESELKVARAERRELEDRAARLRESSLDLDLVDERAREILNFANPDDYVVRLEADASHVN
;
A
#
# COMPACT_ATOMS: atom_id res chain seq x y z
N MET A 1 -20.42 25.22 -65.13
CA MET A 1 -19.42 25.11 -64.03
C MET A 1 -19.89 25.66 -62.66
N LYS A 2 -21.16 26.04 -62.45
CA LYS A 2 -21.64 26.55 -61.14
C LYS A 2 -22.07 25.44 -60.16
N ALA A 3 -22.49 24.28 -60.67
CA ALA A 3 -22.96 23.14 -59.86
C ALA A 3 -21.84 22.50 -59.02
N ILE A 4 -20.65 22.35 -59.61
CA ILE A 4 -19.46 21.80 -58.93
C ILE A 4 -19.06 22.68 -57.73
N ARG A 5 -19.10 24.01 -57.88
CA ARG A 5 -18.73 24.95 -56.80
C ARG A 5 -19.67 24.88 -55.59
N ARG A 6 -20.92 24.42 -55.77
CA ARG A 6 -21.89 24.19 -54.70
C ARG A 6 -21.75 22.81 -54.04
N ALA A 7 -21.17 21.84 -54.76
CA ALA A 7 -20.95 20.49 -54.23
C ALA A 7 -19.71 20.40 -53.33
N ILE A 8 -18.70 21.26 -53.55
CA ILE A 8 -17.47 21.33 -52.74
C ILE A 8 -17.74 21.36 -51.22
N PRO A 9 -18.56 22.27 -50.66
CA PRO A 9 -18.81 22.30 -49.22
C PRO A 9 -19.50 21.04 -48.70
N THR A 10 -20.39 20.43 -49.49
CA THR A 10 -21.07 19.18 -49.11
C THR A 10 -20.11 18.00 -49.05
N PHE A 11 -19.22 17.87 -50.03
CA PHE A 11 -18.18 16.83 -50.03
C PHE A 11 -17.16 17.04 -48.91
N PHE A 12 -16.79 18.29 -48.64
CA PHE A 12 -15.92 18.63 -47.53
C PHE A 12 -16.55 18.26 -46.18
N LEU A 13 -17.83 18.61 -45.96
CA LEU A 13 -18.56 18.24 -44.75
C LEU A 13 -18.69 16.73 -44.61
N ALA A 14 -19.01 16.01 -45.69
CA ALA A 14 -19.08 14.55 -45.68
C ALA A 14 -17.73 13.91 -45.29
N GLY A 15 -16.63 14.41 -45.84
CA GLY A 15 -15.29 13.97 -45.47
C GLY A 15 -14.96 14.25 -43.99
N LEU A 16 -15.39 15.40 -43.48
CA LEU A 16 -15.24 15.78 -42.08
C LEU A 16 -16.01 14.83 -41.15
N VAL A 17 -17.25 14.48 -41.49
CA VAL A 17 -18.07 13.52 -40.73
C VAL A 17 -17.43 12.13 -40.73
N VAL A 18 -16.92 11.67 -41.88
CA VAL A 18 -16.20 10.39 -41.95
C VAL A 18 -14.91 10.42 -41.13
N TYR A 19 -14.15 11.51 -41.19
CA TYR A 19 -12.91 11.69 -40.42
C TYR A 19 -13.17 11.69 -38.91
N PHE A 20 -14.12 12.50 -38.44
CA PHE A 20 -14.50 12.53 -37.02
C PHE A 20 -15.18 11.24 -36.56
N GLY A 21 -15.98 10.60 -37.42
CA GLY A 21 -16.56 9.29 -37.15
C GLY A 21 -15.47 8.23 -36.97
N TYR A 22 -14.53 8.14 -37.91
CA TYR A 22 -13.40 7.21 -37.83
C TYR A 22 -12.52 7.47 -36.61
N HIS A 23 -12.09 8.72 -36.38
CA HIS A 23 -11.27 9.06 -35.22
C HIS A 23 -12.01 8.93 -33.88
N GLY A 24 -13.32 9.20 -33.85
CA GLY A 24 -14.15 9.01 -32.66
C GLY A 24 -14.38 7.54 -32.33
N LEU A 25 -14.39 6.65 -33.33
CA LEU A 25 -14.51 5.21 -33.14
C LEU A 25 -13.15 4.52 -32.88
N SER A 26 -12.07 5.00 -33.51
CA SER A 26 -10.74 4.39 -33.46
C SER A 26 -9.74 5.09 -32.52
N GLY A 27 -10.14 6.18 -31.86
CA GLY A 27 -9.30 6.84 -30.86
C GLY A 27 -9.25 6.09 -29.54
N ASP A 28 -8.20 6.31 -28.76
CA ASP A 28 -7.96 5.77 -27.42
C ASP A 28 -9.08 6.10 -26.40
N GLN A 29 -9.98 7.02 -26.76
CA GLN A 29 -11.17 7.43 -26.00
C GLN A 29 -12.50 7.07 -26.70
N GLY A 30 -12.45 6.25 -27.75
CA GLY A 30 -13.63 5.81 -28.49
C GLY A 30 -14.51 4.86 -27.67
N VAL A 31 -15.76 4.68 -28.11
CA VAL A 31 -16.77 3.84 -27.44
C VAL A 31 -16.28 2.40 -27.18
N LEU A 32 -15.37 1.89 -28.01
CA LEU A 32 -14.71 0.60 -27.84
C LEU A 32 -13.70 0.58 -26.66
N ALA A 33 -12.95 1.66 -26.43
CA ALA A 33 -12.05 1.76 -25.28
C ALA A 33 -12.84 1.78 -23.96
N TRP A 34 -14.03 2.41 -23.95
CA TRP A 34 -14.91 2.42 -22.78
C TRP A 34 -15.38 1.02 -22.35
N ALA A 35 -15.50 0.09 -23.30
CA ALA A 35 -15.82 -1.31 -23.00
C ALA A 35 -14.64 -2.05 -22.35
N GLY A 36 -13.39 -1.72 -22.71
CA GLY A 36 -12.17 -2.30 -22.10
C GLY A 36 -11.85 -1.74 -20.72
N TYR A 37 -12.14 -0.46 -20.47
CA TYR A 37 -11.88 0.19 -19.18
C TYR A 37 -12.63 -0.46 -18.00
N LYS A 38 -13.86 -0.97 -18.22
CA LYS A 38 -14.61 -1.66 -17.17
C LYS A 38 -13.94 -2.97 -16.74
N THR A 39 -13.32 -3.68 -17.67
CA THR A 39 -12.63 -4.94 -17.39
C THR A 39 -11.38 -4.67 -16.56
N HIS A 40 -10.58 -3.67 -16.92
CA HIS A 40 -9.39 -3.29 -16.14
C HIS A 40 -9.75 -2.77 -14.75
N ILE A 41 -10.82 -1.98 -14.60
CA ILE A 41 -11.27 -1.53 -13.28
C ILE A 41 -11.66 -2.73 -12.42
N SER A 42 -12.42 -3.69 -12.97
CA SER A 42 -12.82 -4.89 -12.24
C SER A 42 -11.64 -5.78 -11.84
N GLU A 43 -10.62 -5.90 -12.70
CA GLU A 43 -9.41 -6.68 -12.43
C GLU A 43 -8.59 -6.03 -11.31
N LEU A 44 -8.36 -4.71 -11.39
CA LEU A 44 -7.63 -3.96 -10.37
C LEU A 44 -8.39 -3.94 -9.03
N GLU A 45 -9.71 -3.84 -9.05
CA GLU A 45 -10.53 -3.94 -7.82
C GLU A 45 -10.43 -5.31 -7.17
N SER A 46 -10.39 -6.38 -7.97
CA SER A 46 -10.19 -7.74 -7.48
C SER A 46 -8.82 -7.92 -6.84
N GLU A 47 -7.76 -7.47 -7.50
CA GLU A 47 -6.39 -7.52 -6.96
C GLU A 47 -6.27 -6.73 -5.66
N LEU A 48 -6.84 -5.53 -5.62
CA LEU A 48 -6.86 -4.68 -4.44
C LEU A 48 -7.67 -5.30 -3.28
N LYS A 49 -8.72 -6.06 -3.57
CA LYS A 49 -9.47 -6.81 -2.55
C LYS A 49 -8.63 -7.92 -1.95
N VAL A 50 -7.87 -8.66 -2.76
CA VAL A 50 -6.96 -9.72 -2.30
C VAL A 50 -5.85 -9.13 -1.42
N ALA A 51 -5.15 -8.10 -1.90
CA ALA A 51 -4.08 -7.46 -1.15
C ALA A 51 -4.56 -6.86 0.19
N ARG A 52 -5.78 -6.29 0.22
CA ARG A 52 -6.37 -5.79 1.48
C ARG A 52 -6.73 -6.91 2.46
N ALA A 53 -7.18 -8.06 1.97
CA ALA A 53 -7.48 -9.20 2.81
C ALA A 53 -6.20 -9.76 3.48
N GLU A 54 -5.13 -9.90 2.69
CA GLU A 54 -3.82 -10.33 3.20
C GLU A 54 -3.27 -9.34 4.24
N ARG A 55 -3.35 -8.04 3.96
CA ARG A 55 -2.93 -7.00 4.90
C ARG A 55 -3.68 -7.09 6.23
N ARG A 56 -5.00 -7.29 6.19
CA ARG A 56 -5.81 -7.44 7.42
C ARG A 56 -5.42 -8.69 8.20
N GLU A 57 -5.17 -9.81 7.52
CA GLU A 57 -4.73 -11.04 8.18
C GLU A 57 -3.35 -10.88 8.85
N LEU A 58 -2.45 -10.12 8.23
CA LEU A 58 -1.15 -9.78 8.80
C LEU A 58 -1.27 -8.78 9.96
N GLU A 59 -2.14 -7.78 9.85
CA GLU A 59 -2.45 -6.83 10.93
C GLU A 59 -3.05 -7.54 12.14
N ASP A 60 -3.99 -8.46 11.93
CA ASP A 60 -4.59 -9.26 13.01
C ASP A 60 -3.56 -10.19 13.66
N ARG A 61 -2.70 -10.83 12.86
CA ARG A 61 -1.59 -11.66 13.39
C ARG A 61 -0.59 -10.83 14.18
N ALA A 62 -0.20 -9.67 13.65
CA ALA A 62 0.70 -8.74 14.33
C ALA A 62 0.06 -8.19 15.62
N ALA A 63 -1.23 -7.88 15.60
CA ALA A 63 -1.97 -7.43 16.78
C ALA A 63 -2.03 -8.53 17.84
N ARG A 64 -2.29 -9.79 17.48
CA ARG A 64 -2.26 -10.93 18.42
C ARG A 64 -0.87 -11.20 18.98
N LEU A 65 0.19 -10.99 18.19
CA LEU A 65 1.58 -11.04 18.66
C LEU A 65 1.95 -9.84 19.54
N ARG A 66 1.19 -8.74 19.46
CA ARG A 66 1.40 -7.49 20.21
C ARG A 66 0.43 -7.29 21.37
N GLU A 67 -0.59 -8.15 21.52
CA GLU A 67 -1.55 -8.11 22.63
C GLU A 67 -0.93 -8.62 23.93
N SER A 68 0.18 -9.37 23.85
CA SER A 68 1.28 -9.17 24.78
C SER A 68 1.95 -7.86 24.40
N SER A 69 1.46 -6.75 24.97
CA SER A 69 2.16 -5.47 24.92
C SER A 69 3.65 -5.73 25.11
N LEU A 70 4.49 -5.12 24.29
CA LEU A 70 5.90 -4.98 24.62
C LEU A 70 5.92 -4.19 25.94
N ASP A 71 5.86 -4.93 27.05
CA ASP A 71 5.81 -4.40 28.38
C ASP A 71 7.16 -3.74 28.57
N LEU A 72 7.16 -2.41 28.62
CA LEU A 72 8.39 -1.63 28.81
C LEU A 72 9.13 -2.10 30.05
N ASP A 73 8.41 -2.60 31.05
CA ASP A 73 8.97 -3.21 32.25
C ASP A 73 9.69 -4.53 31.94
N LEU A 74 9.18 -5.37 31.02
CA LEU A 74 9.84 -6.61 30.61
C LEU A 74 11.11 -6.35 29.77
N VAL A 75 11.12 -5.26 28.99
CA VAL A 75 12.33 -4.80 28.27
C VAL A 75 13.38 -4.28 29.25
N ASP A 76 12.97 -3.55 30.30
CA ASP A 76 13.87 -3.04 31.33
C ASP A 76 14.43 -4.18 32.22
N GLU A 77 13.59 -5.15 32.58
CA GLU A 77 13.99 -6.37 33.31
C GLU A 77 15.05 -7.15 32.51
N ARG A 78 14.83 -7.34 31.19
CA ARG A 78 15.79 -8.07 30.35
C ARG A 78 17.06 -7.26 30.07
N ALA A 79 16.99 -5.94 30.05
CA ALA A 79 18.18 -5.09 29.99
C ALA A 79 19.01 -5.18 31.28
N ARG A 80 18.38 -5.17 32.46
CA ARG A 80 19.04 -5.39 33.76
C ARG A 80 19.72 -6.76 33.83
N GLU A 81 19.03 -7.81 33.39
CA GLU A 81 19.50 -9.19 33.53
C GLU A 81 20.64 -9.55 32.54
N ILE A 82 20.61 -9.02 31.31
CA ILE A 82 21.62 -9.34 30.28
C ILE A 82 22.80 -8.35 30.31
N LEU A 83 22.54 -7.06 30.54
CA LEU A 83 23.58 -6.02 30.49
C LEU A 83 24.15 -5.66 31.87
N ASN A 84 23.62 -6.26 32.95
CA ASN A 84 23.99 -5.94 34.34
C ASN A 84 23.88 -4.42 34.62
N PHE A 85 22.85 -3.79 34.03
CA PHE A 85 22.69 -2.34 33.99
C PHE A 85 21.93 -1.87 35.22
N ALA A 86 22.62 -1.32 36.21
CA ALA A 86 22.01 -0.66 37.37
C ALA A 86 21.68 0.80 37.03
N ASN A 87 20.56 1.33 37.51
CA ASN A 87 20.27 2.76 37.38
C ASN A 87 21.32 3.57 38.17
N PRO A 88 21.64 4.81 37.77
CA PRO A 88 22.60 5.66 38.48
C PRO A 88 22.27 5.87 39.96
N ASP A 89 21.00 5.71 40.33
CA ASP A 89 20.46 5.90 41.68
C ASP A 89 20.35 4.60 42.50
N ASP A 90 20.75 3.44 41.96
CA ASP A 90 20.64 2.15 42.65
C ASP A 90 21.88 1.89 43.54
N TYR A 91 21.65 1.48 44.79
CA TYR A 91 22.70 1.18 45.77
C TYR A 91 23.27 -0.24 45.57
N VAL A 92 24.52 -0.33 45.11
CA VAL A 92 25.25 -1.61 44.99
C VAL A 92 25.88 -1.98 46.34
N VAL A 93 25.29 -2.94 47.05
CA VAL A 93 25.88 -3.51 48.27
C VAL A 93 26.79 -4.68 47.89
N ARG A 94 28.10 -4.50 48.04
CA ARG A 94 29.07 -5.59 47.93
C ARG A 94 29.00 -6.41 49.22
N LEU A 95 28.41 -7.60 49.13
CA LEU A 95 28.52 -8.59 50.18
C LEU A 95 29.96 -9.08 50.18
N GLU A 96 30.75 -8.65 51.16
CA GLU A 96 31.97 -9.36 51.51
C GLU A 96 31.56 -10.78 51.88
N ALA A 97 32.03 -11.75 51.09
CA ALA A 97 31.94 -13.14 51.49
C ALA A 97 32.65 -13.22 52.84
N ASP A 98 31.86 -13.48 53.88
CA ASP A 98 32.36 -13.64 55.23
C ASP A 98 33.36 -14.80 55.26
N ALA A 99 34.63 -14.45 55.11
CA ALA A 99 35.76 -15.35 55.26
C ALA A 99 36.13 -15.51 56.73
N SER A 100 35.14 -15.48 57.65
CA SER A 100 35.36 -15.66 59.09
C SER A 100 34.70 -16.89 59.70
N HIS A 101 34.50 -17.93 58.91
CA HIS A 101 34.46 -19.30 59.44
C HIS A 101 35.71 -20.09 59.00
N VAL A 102 36.84 -19.63 59.52
CA VAL A 102 38.05 -20.43 59.75
C VAL A 102 37.93 -21.03 61.16
N ASN A 103 38.17 -22.34 61.22
CA ASN A 103 38.35 -23.25 62.37
C ASN A 103 37.12 -24.00 62.86
#